data_AF-A0A0G3GBR2-F1
#
_entry.id   AF-A0A0G3GBR2-F1
#
_cell.length_a   1.000
_cell.length_b   1.000
_cell.length_c   1.000
_cell.angle_alpha   90.00
_cell.angle_beta   90.00
_cell.angle_gamma   90.00
#
_symmetry.space_group_name_H-M   'P 1'
#
loop_
_entity.id
_entity.type
_entity.pdbx_description
1 polymer ?
#
loop_
_entity_poly.entity_id
_entity_poly.type
_entity_poly.pdbx_seq_one_letter_code
_entity_poly.pdbx_strand_id
1 'polypeptide(L)'
;MVAASKALGHTRFDYVLLKRYIPKPLLDFFSNRWIRIFHQGFILEAMNDSPYALAATDFNSIEEMHIFLNNHALKIKKTAVDAPTQDTTSQKKEIVFCIDETVLREMIKLEEKSDTILTNAKENYWSKISRKLLSYIESDECTRPDFQDMLKAVKNSHANRESVQ
;
A
#
# COMPACT_ATOMS: atom_id res chain seq x y z
N MET A 1 3.72 15.32 -5.50
CA MET A 1 2.47 15.86 -4.92
C MET A 1 2.69 16.65 -3.64
N VAL A 2 3.55 16.18 -2.72
CA VAL A 2 3.92 16.95 -1.50
C VAL A 2 4.52 18.33 -1.83
N ALA A 3 5.45 18.40 -2.79
CA ALA A 3 6.02 19.68 -3.23
C ALA A 3 4.97 20.65 -3.81
N ALA A 4 3.99 20.14 -4.55
CA ALA A 4 2.88 20.95 -5.07
C ALA A 4 1.98 21.48 -3.94
N SER A 5 1.67 20.64 -2.95
CA SER A 5 0.94 21.07 -1.75
C SER A 5 1.67 22.19 -0.99
N LYS A 6 3.00 22.09 -0.88
CA LYS A 6 3.83 23.14 -0.26
C LYS A 6 3.85 24.43 -1.07
N ALA A 7 3.92 24.33 -2.40
CA ALA A 7 3.88 25.49 -3.30
C ALA A 7 2.53 26.23 -3.24
N LEU A 8 1.43 25.49 -3.02
CA LEU A 8 0.10 26.06 -2.79
C LEU A 8 -0.08 26.65 -1.38
N GLY A 9 0.94 26.59 -0.53
CA GLY A 9 0.92 27.16 0.83
C GLY A 9 0.26 26.28 1.88
N HIS A 10 -0.01 25.00 1.60
CA HIS A 10 -0.60 24.11 2.60
C HIS A 10 0.44 23.67 3.63
N THR A 11 0.10 23.81 4.92
CA THR A 11 0.94 23.40 6.05
C THR A 11 1.06 21.87 6.17
N ARG A 12 0.05 21.13 5.69
CA ARG A 12 0.03 19.67 5.64
C ARG A 12 -0.46 19.20 4.28
N PHE A 13 -0.03 18.00 3.89
CA PHE A 13 -0.50 17.37 2.67
C PHE A 13 -1.95 16.90 2.86
N ASP A 14 -2.86 17.46 2.06
CA ASP A 14 -4.27 17.04 1.98
C ASP A 14 -4.60 16.73 0.51
N TYR A 15 -4.87 15.46 0.25
CA TYR A 15 -5.18 14.96 -1.10
C TYR A 15 -6.53 15.47 -1.61
N VAL A 16 -7.55 15.55 -0.75
CA VAL A 16 -8.89 15.99 -1.13
C VAL A 16 -8.85 17.47 -1.55
N LEU A 17 -8.11 18.27 -0.80
CA LEU A 17 -7.91 19.67 -1.11
C LEU A 17 -7.10 19.86 -2.39
N LEU A 18 -6.01 19.11 -2.56
CA LEU A 18 -5.19 19.16 -3.77
C LEU A 18 -5.99 18.77 -5.04
N LYS A 19 -6.93 17.83 -4.91
CA LYS A 19 -7.83 17.41 -5.99
C LYS A 19 -8.77 18.51 -6.47
N ARG A 20 -9.08 19.51 -5.62
CA ARG A 20 -9.90 20.68 -6.00
C ARG A 20 -9.10 21.73 -6.78
N TYR A 21 -7.82 21.88 -6.47
CA TYR A 21 -6.95 22.87 -7.11
C TYR A 21 -6.33 22.38 -8.42
N ILE A 22 -6.08 21.08 -8.53
CA ILE A 22 -5.42 20.50 -9.70
C ILE A 22 -6.46 19.78 -10.56
N PRO A 23 -6.58 20.11 -11.85
CA PRO A 23 -7.47 19.40 -12.76
C PRO A 23 -7.20 17.90 -12.78
N LYS A 24 -8.28 17.11 -12.81
CA LYS A 24 -8.20 15.64 -12.85
C LYS A 24 -7.24 15.08 -13.92
N PRO A 25 -7.21 15.58 -15.17
CA PRO A 25 -6.26 15.07 -16.17
C PRO A 25 -4.79 15.21 -15.74
N LEU A 26 -4.45 16.28 -15.03
CA LEU A 26 -3.09 16.53 -14.57
C LEU A 26 -2.73 15.63 -13.37
N LEU A 27 -3.68 15.38 -12.45
CA LEU A 27 -3.51 14.41 -11.37
C LEU A 27 -3.30 12.99 -11.91
N ASP A 28 -4.10 12.60 -12.90
CA ASP A 28 -4.04 11.29 -13.52
C ASP A 28 -2.69 11.12 -14.27
N PHE A 29 -2.22 12.17 -14.96
CA PHE A 29 -0.88 12.19 -15.57
C PHE A 29 0.25 11.92 -14.57
N PHE A 30 0.27 12.64 -13.44
CA PHE A 30 1.31 12.43 -12.43
C PHE A 30 1.20 11.03 -11.79
N SER A 31 -0.01 10.57 -11.48
CA SER A 31 -0.24 9.24 -10.92
C SER A 31 0.27 8.15 -11.85
N ASN A 32 -0.07 8.23 -13.14
CA ASN A 32 0.40 7.31 -14.17
C ASN A 32 1.93 7.33 -14.31
N ARG A 33 2.54 8.52 -14.23
CA ARG A 33 4.00 8.65 -14.22
C ARG A 33 4.63 7.91 -13.05
N TRP A 34 4.07 8.03 -11.84
CA TRP A 34 4.57 7.30 -10.66
C TRP A 34 4.45 5.79 -10.83
N ILE A 35 3.32 5.31 -11.35
CA ILE A 35 3.09 3.88 -11.62
C ILE A 35 4.13 3.36 -12.62
N ARG A 36 4.38 4.09 -13.72
CA ARG A 36 5.37 3.69 -14.72
C ARG A 36 6.78 3.63 -14.14
N ILE A 37 7.17 4.62 -13.34
CA ILE A 37 8.48 4.62 -12.66
C ILE A 37 8.60 3.40 -11.73
N PHE A 38 7.55 3.10 -10.95
CA PHE A 38 7.56 1.96 -10.05
C PHE A 38 7.68 0.62 -10.79
N HIS A 39 6.87 0.40 -11.83
CA HIS A 39 6.92 -0.82 -12.63
C HIS A 39 8.27 -1.01 -13.31
N GLN A 40 8.88 0.07 -13.81
CA GLN A 40 10.19 0.00 -14.44
C GLN A 40 11.27 -0.44 -13.44
N GLY A 41 11.24 0.08 -12.22
CA GLY A 41 12.12 -0.39 -11.15
C GLY A 41 11.90 -1.86 -10.81
N PHE A 42 10.64 -2.30 -10.77
CA PHE A 42 10.29 -3.70 -10.48
C PHE A 42 10.79 -4.67 -11.56
N ILE A 43 10.62 -4.33 -12.84
CA ILE A 43 11.12 -5.13 -13.96
C ILE A 43 12.64 -5.26 -13.86
N LEU A 44 13.35 -4.15 -13.62
CA LEU A 44 14.80 -4.17 -13.51
C LEU A 44 15.30 -5.03 -12.34
N GLU A 45 14.65 -4.96 -11.17
CA GLU A 45 14.99 -5.81 -10.03
C GLU A 45 14.74 -7.29 -10.35
N ALA A 46 13.60 -7.61 -10.96
CA ALA A 46 13.27 -8.98 -11.37
C ALA A 46 14.23 -9.53 -12.45
N MET A 47 14.79 -8.64 -13.28
CA MET A 47 15.70 -8.97 -14.38
C MET A 47 17.18 -8.78 -14.03
N ASN A 48 17.53 -8.54 -12.75
CA ASN A 48 18.88 -8.14 -12.36
C ASN A 48 19.97 -9.13 -12.81
N ASP A 49 19.66 -10.43 -12.87
CA ASP A 49 20.60 -11.49 -13.30
C ASP A 49 20.40 -11.91 -14.77
N SER A 50 19.53 -11.22 -15.51
CA SER A 50 19.16 -11.56 -16.89
C SER A 50 19.89 -10.66 -17.90
N PRO A 51 20.46 -11.24 -18.97
CA PRO A 51 21.06 -10.44 -20.05
C PRO A 51 20.02 -9.63 -20.84
N TYR A 52 18.73 -9.89 -20.65
CA TYR A 52 17.62 -9.21 -21.33
C TYR A 52 17.03 -8.05 -20.51
N ALA A 53 17.67 -7.62 -19.41
CA ALA A 53 17.16 -6.54 -18.58
C ALA A 53 16.87 -5.26 -19.38
N LEU A 54 17.79 -4.86 -20.27
CA LEU A 54 17.59 -3.69 -21.13
C LEU A 54 16.45 -3.92 -22.14
N ALA A 55 16.39 -5.10 -22.78
CA ALA A 55 15.38 -5.43 -23.78
C ALA A 55 13.96 -5.56 -23.20
N ALA A 56 13.85 -5.91 -21.91
CA ALA A 56 12.58 -5.98 -21.19
C ALA A 56 12.07 -4.60 -20.73
N THR A 57 12.84 -3.54 -20.98
CA THR A 57 12.52 -2.18 -20.60
C THR A 57 12.41 -1.25 -21.80
N ASP A 58 11.71 -0.14 -21.64
CA ASP A 58 11.62 0.91 -22.67
C ASP A 58 12.89 1.78 -22.83
N PHE A 59 14.04 1.39 -22.25
CA PHE A 59 15.26 2.20 -22.31
C PHE A 59 16.03 1.96 -23.62
N ASN A 60 16.60 3.01 -24.18
CA ASN A 60 17.37 2.91 -25.42
C ASN A 60 18.84 2.55 -25.16
N SER A 61 19.34 2.77 -23.94
CA SER A 61 20.72 2.46 -23.57
C SER A 61 20.86 2.08 -22.09
N ILE A 62 21.98 1.41 -21.78
CA ILE A 62 22.38 1.10 -20.40
C ILE A 62 22.61 2.39 -19.58
N GLU A 63 23.09 3.45 -20.22
CA GLU A 63 23.31 4.74 -19.57
C GLU A 63 21.98 5.39 -19.15
N GLU A 64 20.97 5.36 -20.03
CA GLU A 64 19.62 5.84 -19.70
C GLU A 64 19.02 5.04 -18.53
N MET A 65 19.16 3.71 -18.57
CA MET A 65 18.78 2.82 -17.48
C MET A 65 19.51 3.16 -16.17
N HIS A 66 20.81 3.44 -16.22
CA HIS A 66 21.61 3.79 -15.04
C HIS A 66 21.17 5.14 -14.45
N ILE A 67 20.95 6.15 -15.30
CA ILE A 67 20.40 7.45 -14.88
C ILE A 67 19.03 7.28 -14.23
N PHE A 68 18.17 6.45 -14.81
CA PHE A 68 16.87 6.12 -14.23
C PHE A 68 17.04 5.51 -12.84
N LEU A 69 17.87 4.49 -12.68
CA LEU A 69 18.11 3.86 -11.39
C LEU A 69 18.65 4.86 -10.35
N ASN A 70 19.60 5.71 -10.73
CA ASN A 70 20.12 6.73 -9.81
C ASN A 70 19.06 7.72 -9.33
N ASN A 71 18.11 8.09 -10.19
CA ASN A 71 17.07 9.07 -9.90
C ASN A 71 15.82 8.47 -9.24
N HIS A 72 15.53 7.20 -9.50
CA HIS A 72 14.23 6.60 -9.22
C HIS A 72 14.27 5.26 -8.50
N ALA A 73 15.43 4.58 -8.41
CA ALA A 73 15.50 3.32 -7.69
C ALA A 73 15.10 3.54 -6.23
N LEU A 74 14.21 2.67 -5.75
CA LEU A 74 13.88 2.60 -4.34
C LEU A 74 15.16 2.21 -3.61
N LYS A 75 15.75 3.17 -2.89
CA LYS A 75 16.84 2.88 -1.95
C LYS A 75 16.26 2.13 -0.76
N ILE A 76 15.92 0.86 -0.97
CA ILE A 76 15.65 -0.06 0.11
C ILE A 76 16.99 -0.15 0.83
N LYS A 77 17.09 0.51 1.99
CA LYS A 77 18.23 0.30 2.88
C LYS A 77 18.26 -1.20 3.12
N LYS A 78 19.20 -1.91 2.49
CA LYS A 78 19.52 -3.27 2.87
C LYS A 78 19.79 -3.18 4.37
N THR A 79 18.89 -3.73 5.18
CA THR A 79 19.14 -3.92 6.60
C THR A 79 20.42 -4.73 6.64
N ALA A 80 21.52 -4.07 6.98
CA ALA A 80 22.83 -4.68 7.04
C ALA A 80 22.72 -5.86 8.00
N VAL A 81 22.76 -7.07 7.45
CA VAL A 81 22.93 -8.29 8.25
C VAL A 81 24.36 -8.31 8.84
N ASP A 82 25.26 -7.42 8.39
CA ASP A 82 26.69 -7.45 8.73
C ASP A 82 27.30 -6.11 9.24
N ALA A 83 26.52 -5.15 9.75
CA ALA A 83 27.11 -3.93 10.35
C ALA A 83 27.10 -3.99 11.89
N PRO A 84 28.22 -3.66 12.59
CA PRO A 84 28.25 -3.64 14.05
C PRO A 84 27.27 -2.60 14.59
N THR A 85 26.36 -3.08 15.42
CA THR A 85 25.36 -2.31 16.17
C THR A 85 26.00 -1.12 16.88
N GLN A 86 25.70 0.10 16.44
CA GLN A 86 25.65 1.26 17.33
C GLN A 86 24.36 2.06 17.11
N ASP A 87 23.73 2.32 18.25
CA ASP A 87 22.70 3.31 18.56
C ASP A 87 21.23 3.01 18.21
N THR A 88 20.63 2.30 19.18
CA THR A 88 19.34 2.60 19.82
C THR A 88 18.71 3.95 19.46
N THR A 89 17.90 3.96 18.41
CA THR A 89 16.67 4.76 18.41
C THR A 89 15.54 3.75 18.46
N SER A 90 14.63 3.88 19.44
CA SER A 90 13.49 2.97 19.62
C SER A 90 12.63 2.98 18.34
N GLN A 91 12.93 2.07 17.41
CA GLN A 91 12.19 1.92 16.17
C GLN A 91 10.81 1.37 16.55
N LYS A 92 9.80 2.24 16.52
CA LYS A 92 8.41 1.85 16.68
C LYS A 92 8.13 0.78 15.62
N LYS A 93 7.93 -0.47 16.07
CA LYS A 93 7.65 -1.60 15.19
C LYS A 93 6.21 -1.44 14.69
N GLU A 94 6.05 -0.81 13.54
CA GLU A 94 4.77 -0.67 12.86
C GLU A 94 4.61 -1.78 11.82
N ILE A 95 3.42 -2.36 11.76
CA ILE A 95 3.06 -3.37 10.76
C ILE A 95 2.18 -2.67 9.73
N VAL A 96 2.58 -2.73 8.46
CA VAL A 96 1.82 -2.16 7.34
C VAL A 96 1.02 -3.26 6.68
N PHE A 97 -0.30 -3.06 6.54
CA PHE A 97 -1.19 -3.96 5.82
C PHE A 97 -1.61 -3.33 4.49
N CYS A 98 -1.61 -4.12 3.42
CA CYS A 98 -2.27 -3.78 2.17
C CYS A 98 -3.71 -4.33 2.23
N ILE A 99 -4.70 -3.47 2.07
CA ILE A 99 -6.12 -3.81 2.24
C ILE A 99 -6.89 -3.40 0.99
N ASP A 100 -7.74 -4.31 0.52
CA ASP A 100 -8.72 -4.09 -0.53
C ASP A 100 -10.10 -4.66 -0.10
N GLU A 101 -11.11 -4.54 -0.96
CA GLU A 101 -12.46 -5.05 -0.67
C GLU A 101 -12.49 -6.57 -0.51
N THR A 102 -11.58 -7.29 -1.18
CA THR A 102 -11.54 -8.75 -1.16
C THR A 102 -10.97 -9.26 0.17
N VAL A 103 -9.87 -8.66 0.63
CA VAL A 103 -9.25 -8.93 1.93
C VAL A 103 -10.21 -8.58 3.06
N LEU A 104 -10.88 -7.42 3.02
CA LEU A 104 -11.86 -7.05 4.05
C LEU A 104 -13.02 -8.05 4.13
N ARG A 105 -13.51 -8.51 2.97
CA ARG A 105 -14.60 -9.50 2.92
C ARG A 105 -14.18 -10.84 3.54
N GLU A 106 -12.96 -11.31 3.25
CA GLU A 106 -12.44 -12.53 3.87
C GLU A 106 -12.19 -12.35 5.37
N MET A 107 -11.73 -11.17 5.80
CA MET A 107 -11.55 -10.85 7.22
C MET A 107 -12.87 -10.88 8.00
N ILE A 108 -13.97 -10.37 7.43
CA ILE A 108 -15.30 -10.42 8.03
C ILE A 108 -15.78 -11.87 8.17
N LYS A 109 -15.66 -12.68 7.10
CA LYS A 109 -16.02 -14.12 7.16
C LYS A 109 -15.22 -14.88 8.22
N LEU A 110 -13.93 -14.55 8.36
CA LEU A 110 -13.07 -15.16 9.39
C LEU A 110 -13.48 -14.74 10.80
N GLU A 111 -14.02 -13.54 10.98
CA GLU A 111 -14.57 -13.08 12.26
C GLU A 111 -15.85 -13.84 12.62
N GLU A 112 -16.80 -13.98 11.70
CA GLU A 112 -18.04 -14.74 11.91
C GLU A 112 -17.77 -16.23 12.16
N LYS A 113 -16.84 -16.82 11.40
CA LYS A 113 -16.41 -18.21 11.62
C LYS A 113 -15.67 -18.38 12.95
N SER A 114 -15.14 -17.31 13.55
CA SER A 114 -14.44 -17.40 14.83
C SER A 114 -15.36 -17.65 16.03
N ASP A 115 -16.66 -17.38 15.88
CA ASP A 115 -17.67 -17.70 16.88
C ASP A 115 -18.07 -19.18 16.84
N THR A 116 -17.73 -19.88 15.75
CA THR A 116 -17.74 -21.35 15.67
C THR A 116 -16.34 -21.90 15.97
N ILE A 117 -16.25 -23.11 16.51
CA ILE A 117 -15.00 -23.71 17.00
C ILE A 117 -13.94 -23.71 15.87
N LEU A 118 -12.99 -22.78 15.93
CA LEU A 118 -11.86 -22.71 15.00
C LEU A 118 -10.90 -23.86 15.27
N THR A 119 -10.78 -24.78 14.31
CA THR A 119 -10.01 -26.02 14.46
C THR A 119 -8.51 -25.82 14.17
N ASN A 120 -8.11 -24.72 13.51
CA ASN A 120 -6.72 -24.47 13.11
C ASN A 120 -6.09 -23.27 13.86
N ALA A 121 -4.84 -23.43 14.30
CA ALA A 121 -4.06 -22.36 14.94
C ALA A 121 -3.88 -21.12 14.03
N LYS A 122 -3.79 -21.31 12.70
CA LYS A 122 -3.70 -20.21 11.74
C LYS A 122 -5.01 -19.42 11.64
N GLU A 123 -6.15 -20.10 11.64
CA GLU A 123 -7.48 -19.44 11.62
C GLU A 123 -7.71 -18.64 12.91
N ASN A 124 -7.28 -19.17 14.06
CA ASN A 124 -7.31 -18.46 15.34
C ASN A 124 -6.38 -17.22 15.36
N TYR A 125 -5.24 -17.28 14.70
CA TYR A 125 -4.33 -16.14 14.58
C TYR A 125 -4.92 -15.05 13.67
N TRP A 126 -5.39 -15.44 12.49
CA TRP A 126 -5.92 -14.50 11.51
C TRP A 126 -7.27 -13.90 11.93
N SER A 127 -8.12 -14.62 12.65
CA SER A 127 -9.35 -14.04 13.25
C SER A 127 -9.01 -12.95 14.28
N LYS A 128 -8.03 -13.18 15.15
CA LYS A 128 -7.56 -12.17 16.12
C LYS A 128 -6.99 -10.93 15.44
N ILE A 129 -6.23 -11.10 14.36
CA ILE A 129 -5.72 -9.97 13.57
C ILE A 129 -6.86 -9.24 12.89
N SER A 130 -7.77 -9.97 12.23
CA SER A 130 -8.90 -9.41 11.50
C SER A 130 -9.75 -8.54 12.43
N ARG A 131 -10.10 -9.03 13.62
CA ARG A 131 -10.84 -8.26 14.63
C ARG A 131 -10.14 -6.97 15.04
N LYS A 132 -8.82 -7.05 15.33
CA LYS A 132 -8.05 -5.86 15.68
C LYS A 132 -8.00 -4.85 14.54
N LEU A 133 -7.78 -5.31 13.31
CA LEU A 133 -7.67 -4.45 12.14
C LEU A 133 -9.01 -3.80 11.79
N LEU A 134 -10.11 -4.56 11.82
CA LEU A 134 -11.47 -4.05 11.61
C LEU A 134 -11.82 -3.00 12.67
N SER A 135 -11.56 -3.28 13.95
CA SER A 135 -11.78 -2.32 15.05
C SER A 135 -10.95 -1.05 14.89
N TYR A 136 -9.74 -1.16 14.33
CA TYR A 136 -8.88 -0.01 14.04
C TYR A 136 -9.40 0.81 12.86
N ILE A 137 -9.93 0.18 11.81
CA ILE A 137 -10.52 0.88 10.67
C ILE A 137 -11.78 1.64 11.09
N GLU A 138 -12.58 1.04 11.98
CA GLU A 138 -13.80 1.65 12.52
C GLU A 138 -13.54 2.77 13.53
N SER A 139 -12.37 2.77 14.17
CA SER A 139 -12.03 3.80 15.15
C SER A 139 -11.68 5.13 14.48
N ASP A 140 -11.83 6.22 15.24
CA ASP A 140 -11.40 7.56 14.84
C ASP A 140 -9.87 7.69 14.68
N GLU A 141 -9.11 6.67 15.08
CA GLU A 141 -7.66 6.61 14.88
C GLU A 141 -7.28 6.29 13.42
N CYS A 142 -8.22 5.78 12.62
CA CYS A 142 -8.00 5.54 11.20
C CYS A 142 -7.96 6.88 10.44
N THR A 143 -6.77 7.30 10.02
CA THR A 143 -6.59 8.58 9.30
C THR A 143 -7.08 8.53 7.83
N ARG A 144 -7.64 7.40 7.38
CA ARG A 144 -7.97 7.11 5.97
C ARG A 144 -9.48 6.85 5.79
N PRO A 145 -10.27 7.87 5.43
CA PRO A 145 -11.73 7.75 5.31
C PRO A 145 -12.16 6.78 4.19
N ASP A 146 -11.32 6.61 3.16
CA ASP A 146 -11.55 5.67 2.07
C ASP A 146 -11.63 4.21 2.54
N PHE A 147 -10.90 3.83 3.59
CA PHE A 147 -11.01 2.48 4.17
C PHE A 147 -12.31 2.28 4.95
N GLN A 148 -12.83 3.33 5.60
CA GLN A 148 -14.12 3.28 6.27
C GLN A 148 -15.27 3.14 5.26
N ASP A 149 -15.20 3.89 4.16
CA ASP A 149 -16.17 3.79 3.07
C ASP A 149 -16.14 2.40 2.41
N MET A 150 -14.93 1.86 2.19
CA MET A 150 -14.74 0.50 1.69
C MET A 150 -15.33 -0.54 2.64
N LEU A 151 -15.07 -0.43 3.94
CA LEU A 151 -15.61 -1.35 4.95
C LEU A 151 -17.15 -1.29 5.00
N LYS A 152 -17.75 -0.09 4.94
CA LYS A 152 -19.21 0.09 4.86
C LYS A 152 -19.79 -0.55 3.61
N ALA A 153 -19.17 -0.35 2.45
CA ALA A 153 -19.60 -0.95 1.20
C ALA A 153 -19.57 -2.49 1.27
N VAL A 154 -18.49 -3.05 1.82
CA VAL A 154 -18.35 -4.50 2.00
C VAL A 154 -19.41 -5.04 2.95
N LYS A 155 -19.64 -4.41 4.11
CA LYS A 155 -20.66 -4.83 5.09
C LYS A 155 -22.08 -4.80 4.49
N ASN A 156 -22.44 -3.73 3.78
CA ASN A 156 -23.74 -3.63 3.11
C ASN A 156 -23.91 -4.73 2.04
N SER A 157 -22.84 -5.02 1.27
CA SER A 157 -22.87 -6.11 0.28
C SER A 157 -22.92 -7.50 0.91
N HIS A 158 -22.42 -7.66 2.14
CA HIS A 158 -22.46 -8.92 2.89
C HIS A 158 -23.87 -9.18 3.42
N ALA A 159 -24.46 -8.20 4.13
CA ALA A 159 -25.81 -8.30 4.68
C ALA A 159 -26.87 -8.59 3.61
N ASN A 160 -26.73 -8.02 2.41
CA ASN A 160 -27.67 -8.24 1.30
C ASN A 160 -27.52 -9.62 0.64
N ARG A 161 -26.43 -10.36 0.90
CA ARG A 161 -26.23 -11.74 0.43
C ARG A 161 -26.82 -12.76 1.39
N GLU A 162 -26.81 -12.49 2.68
CA GLU A 162 -27.42 -13.34 3.70
C GLU A 162 -28.96 -13.28 3.69
N SER A 163 -29.56 -12.19 3.22
CA SER A 163 -31.02 -12.06 3.09
C SER A 163 -31.64 -12.75 1.87
N VAL A 164 -30.82 -13.36 1.00
CA VAL A 164 -31.24 -14.03 -0.24
C VAL A 164 -31.06 -15.56 -0.15
N GLN A 165 -30.52 -16.06 0.97
CA GLN A 165 -30.43 -17.50 1.29
C GLN A 165 -31.46 -17.88 2.35
#